data_AF-A0A1D2VMT5-F1
#
_entry.id   AF-A0A1D2VMT5-F1
#
_cell.length_a   1.000
_cell.length_b   1.000
_cell.length_c   1.000
_cell.angle_alpha   90.00
_cell.angle_beta   90.00
_cell.angle_gamma   90.00
#
_symmetry.space_group_name_H-M   'P 1'
#
loop_
_entity.id
_entity.type
_entity.pdbx_description
1 polymer ?
#
loop_
_entity_poly.entity_id
_entity_poly.type
_entity_poly.pdbx_seq_one_letter_code
_entity_poly.pdbx_strand_id
1 'polypeptide(L)'
;MSFFLSQLSNANEEVDPQKMKIAEIQFDAMASTFNTMMRSCRDKCLSHEYGESDLHKGENVCLDRCFTKFYQANAKIGRYVQTSHFIDPLALPAYHGWQEIVHNS
;
A
#
# COMPACT_ATOMS: atom_id res chain seq x y z
N MET A 1 -7.60 2.87 -12.16
CA MET A 1 -7.89 1.57 -11.50
C MET A 1 -7.49 0.50 -12.51
N SER A 2 -6.40 -0.22 -12.22
CA SER A 2 -5.77 -1.33 -12.97
C SER A 2 -5.54 -1.16 -14.48
N PHE A 3 -4.29 -0.85 -14.85
CA PHE A 3 -3.79 -0.96 -16.24
C PHE A 3 -3.86 -2.42 -16.75
N PHE A 4 -3.72 -3.38 -15.83
CA PHE A 4 -3.73 -4.82 -16.10
C PHE A 4 -5.07 -5.35 -16.64
N LEU A 5 -6.22 -4.82 -16.18
CA LEU A 5 -7.53 -5.28 -16.67
C LEU A 5 -7.88 -4.74 -18.07
N SER A 6 -7.24 -3.66 -18.52
CA SER A 6 -7.43 -3.12 -19.86
C SER A 6 -6.67 -3.89 -20.95
N GLN A 7 -5.69 -4.73 -20.58
CA GLN A 7 -4.75 -5.36 -21.53
C GLN A 7 -5.03 -6.84 -21.80
N LEU A 8 -6.00 -7.46 -21.13
CA LEU A 8 -6.40 -8.86 -21.37
C LEU A 8 -7.01 -9.10 -22.77
N SER A 9 -7.14 -8.07 -23.62
CA SER A 9 -7.61 -8.20 -25.00
C SER A 9 -6.52 -8.59 -26.02
N ASN A 10 -5.25 -8.67 -25.63
CA ASN A 10 -4.15 -9.03 -26.55
C ASN A 10 -3.30 -10.18 -25.98
N ALA A 11 -3.72 -11.42 -26.28
CA ALA A 11 -3.10 -12.65 -25.80
C ALA A 11 -1.76 -13.02 -26.47
N ASN A 12 -0.97 -12.04 -26.94
CA ASN A 12 0.28 -12.30 -27.65
C ASN A 12 1.36 -11.24 -27.38
N GLU A 13 1.46 -10.79 -26.12
CA GLU A 13 2.51 -9.90 -25.68
C GLU A 13 3.62 -10.72 -25.02
N GLU A 14 4.82 -10.68 -25.61
CA GLU A 14 6.04 -11.21 -25.01
C GLU A 14 6.21 -10.63 -23.61
N VAL A 15 6.51 -11.48 -22.62
CA VAL A 15 6.66 -11.07 -21.22
C VAL A 15 7.88 -10.17 -21.10
N ASP A 16 7.67 -8.87 -21.20
CA ASP A 16 8.72 -7.88 -21.02
C ASP A 16 9.20 -7.89 -19.56
N PRO A 17 10.49 -8.17 -19.30
CA PRO A 17 11.02 -8.22 -17.95
C PRO A 17 10.86 -6.89 -17.20
N GLN A 18 10.80 -5.75 -17.90
CA GLN A 18 10.57 -4.46 -17.25
C GLN A 18 9.12 -4.31 -16.77
N LYS A 19 8.14 -4.68 -17.59
CA LYS A 19 6.72 -4.72 -17.21
C LYS A 19 6.48 -5.65 -16.01
N MET A 20 7.15 -6.80 -15.97
CA MET A 20 7.08 -7.71 -14.81
C MET A 20 7.60 -7.07 -13.53
N LYS A 21 8.76 -6.40 -13.60
CA LYS A 21 9.33 -5.71 -12.44
C LYS A 21 8.41 -4.58 -11.93
N ILE A 22 7.76 -3.84 -12.83
CA ILE A 22 6.79 -2.81 -12.44
C ILE A 22 5.57 -3.43 -11.76
N ALA A 23 5.07 -4.55 -12.28
CA ALA A 23 3.94 -5.27 -11.69
C ALA A 23 4.27 -5.79 -10.28
N GLU A 24 5.47 -6.30 -10.07
CA GLU A 24 5.97 -6.72 -8.74
C GLU A 24 5.96 -5.54 -7.75
N ILE A 25 6.53 -4.39 -8.14
CA ILE A 25 6.54 -3.19 -7.29
C ILE A 25 5.12 -2.71 -6.95
N GLN A 26 4.20 -2.74 -7.93
CA GLN A 26 2.80 -2.37 -7.68
C GLN A 26 2.14 -3.32 -6.70
N PHE A 27 2.38 -4.62 -6.84
CA PHE A 27 1.88 -5.64 -5.92
C PHE A 27 2.40 -5.41 -4.50
N ASP A 28 3.70 -5.20 -4.33
CA ASP A 28 4.32 -4.96 -3.02
C ASP A 28 3.76 -3.70 -2.34
N ALA A 29 3.58 -2.63 -3.10
CA ALA A 29 2.96 -1.40 -2.60
C ALA A 29 1.52 -1.62 -2.13
N MET A 30 0.72 -2.39 -2.89
CA MET A 30 -0.65 -2.75 -2.51
C MET A 30 -0.68 -3.66 -1.28
N ALA A 31 0.20 -4.66 -1.22
CA ALA A 31 0.30 -5.58 -0.09
C ALA A 31 0.68 -4.86 1.21
N SER A 32 1.66 -3.93 1.16
CA SER A 32 2.04 -3.11 2.32
C SER A 32 0.88 -2.25 2.83
N THR A 33 0.12 -1.65 1.91
CA THR A 33 -1.08 -0.86 2.24
C THR A 33 -2.15 -1.73 2.89
N PHE A 34 -2.40 -2.92 2.34
CA PHE A 34 -3.37 -3.88 2.89
C PHE A 34 -2.98 -4.35 4.29
N ASN A 35 -1.71 -4.70 4.53
CA ASN A 35 -1.22 -5.12 5.84
C ASN A 35 -1.33 -4.00 6.89
N THR A 36 -1.12 -2.75 6.48
CA THR A 36 -1.28 -1.58 7.36
C THR A 36 -2.75 -1.31 7.68
N MET A 37 -3.62 -1.47 6.70
CA MET A 37 -5.08 -1.39 6.87
C MET A 37 -5.59 -2.44 7.84
N MET A 38 -5.18 -3.71 7.65
CA MET A 38 -5.58 -4.83 8.50
C MET A 38 -5.22 -4.56 9.96
N ARG A 39 -3.96 -4.18 10.23
CA ARG A 39 -3.52 -3.80 11.59
C ARG A 39 -4.32 -2.63 12.15
N SER A 40 -4.49 -1.56 11.38
CA SER A 40 -5.23 -0.37 11.81
C SER A 40 -6.69 -0.64 12.13
N CYS A 41 -7.36 -1.47 11.34
CA CYS A 41 -8.77 -1.78 11.56
C CYS A 41 -8.96 -2.81 12.69
N ARG A 42 -8.04 -3.78 12.81
CA ARG A 42 -8.00 -4.68 13.96
C ARG A 42 -7.92 -3.91 15.27
N ASP A 43 -6.97 -2.97 15.38
CA ASP A 43 -6.74 -2.22 16.62
C ASP A 43 -7.86 -1.20 16.92
N LYS A 44 -8.67 -0.81 15.93
CA LYS A 44 -9.80 0.13 16.11
C LYS A 44 -11.14 -0.54 16.38
N CYS A 45 -11.35 -1.72 15.82
CA CYS A 45 -12.68 -2.34 15.78
C CYS A 45 -12.78 -3.61 16.61
N LEU A 46 -11.67 -4.27 16.96
CA LEU A 46 -11.70 -5.47 17.79
C LEU A 46 -11.28 -5.13 19.21
N SER A 47 -12.03 -5.65 20.19
CA SER A 47 -11.64 -5.57 21.59
C SER A 47 -10.37 -6.37 21.87
N HIS A 48 -9.60 -5.96 22.87
CA HIS A 48 -8.51 -6.77 23.42
C HIS A 48 -9.01 -7.89 24.35
N GLU A 49 -10.26 -7.80 24.79
CA GLU A 49 -10.95 -8.84 25.54
C GLU A 49 -11.86 -9.62 24.59
N TYR A 50 -11.47 -10.86 24.31
CA TYR A 50 -12.20 -11.77 23.44
C TYR A 50 -13.13 -12.64 24.28
N GLY A 51 -14.44 -12.45 24.13
CA GLY A 51 -15.45 -13.28 24.80
C GLY A 51 -15.88 -14.50 23.98
N GLU A 52 -15.94 -14.37 22.65
CA GLU A 52 -16.37 -15.40 21.71
C GLU A 52 -15.49 -15.39 20.46
N SER A 53 -15.52 -16.46 19.66
CA SER A 53 -14.72 -16.56 18.42
C SER A 53 -15.28 -15.75 17.26
N ASP A 54 -16.59 -15.51 17.29
CA ASP A 54 -17.31 -14.86 16.19
C ASP A 54 -17.35 -13.35 16.40
N LEU A 55 -17.27 -12.61 15.29
CA LEU A 55 -17.37 -11.17 15.29
C LEU A 55 -18.80 -10.75 15.64
N HIS A 56 -18.94 -9.89 16.63
CA HIS A 56 -20.22 -9.29 16.96
C HIS A 56 -20.70 -8.42 15.78
N LYS A 57 -22.01 -8.22 15.68
CA LYS A 57 -22.59 -7.33 14.65
C LYS A 57 -21.96 -5.93 14.66
N GLY A 58 -21.60 -5.42 15.85
CA GLY A 58 -20.90 -4.14 16.00
C GLY A 58 -19.50 -4.15 15.39
N GLU A 59 -18.72 -5.21 15.61
CA GLU A 59 -17.37 -5.36 15.08
C GLU A 59 -17.39 -5.49 13.56
N ASN A 60 -18.30 -6.30 13.01
CA ASN A 60 -18.52 -6.43 11.57
C ASN A 60 -18.81 -5.08 10.89
N VAL A 61 -19.79 -4.32 11.41
CA VAL A 61 -20.14 -3.00 10.86
C VAL A 61 -19.00 -1.98 11.06
N CYS A 62 -18.24 -2.10 12.15
CA CYS A 62 -17.05 -1.27 12.36
C CYS A 62 -15.98 -1.53 11.30
N LEU A 63 -15.69 -2.80 10.99
CA LEU A 63 -14.68 -3.19 10.01
C LEU A 63 -14.99 -2.61 8.62
N ASP A 64 -16.23 -2.70 8.15
CA ASP A 64 -16.65 -2.12 6.86
C ASP A 64 -16.43 -0.60 6.79
N ARG A 65 -16.81 0.09 7.88
CA ARG A 65 -16.62 1.55 8.02
C ARG A 65 -15.13 1.90 8.12
N CYS A 66 -14.35 1.07 8.81
CA CYS A 66 -12.92 1.27 8.97
C CYS A 66 -12.20 1.15 7.63
N PHE A 67 -12.48 0.09 6.86
CA PHE A 67 -11.96 -0.09 5.52
C PHE A 67 -12.23 1.14 4.64
N THR A 68 -13.49 1.56 4.61
CA THR A 68 -13.93 2.73 3.82
C THR A 68 -13.17 4.00 4.21
N LYS A 69 -13.06 4.28 5.51
CA LYS A 69 -12.34 5.46 6.01
C LYS A 69 -10.83 5.36 5.76
N PHE A 70 -10.24 4.19 5.96
CA PHE A 70 -8.81 3.96 5.72
C PHE A 70 -8.46 4.20 4.27
N TYR A 71 -9.23 3.63 3.34
CA TYR A 71 -8.99 3.81 1.90
C TYR A 71 -9.12 5.29 1.49
N GLN A 72 -10.16 5.98 1.97
CA GLN A 72 -10.33 7.42 1.72
C GLN A 72 -9.17 8.26 2.29
N ALA A 73 -8.69 7.93 3.49
CA ALA A 73 -7.55 8.60 4.10
C ALA A 73 -6.26 8.32 3.31
N ASN A 74 -5.99 7.06 2.97
CA ASN A 74 -4.83 6.65 2.20
C ASN A 74 -4.78 7.36 0.83
N ALA A 75 -5.91 7.45 0.13
CA ALA A 75 -6.00 8.18 -1.14
C ALA A 75 -5.80 9.70 -1.00
N LYS A 76 -6.27 10.31 0.09
CA LYS A 76 -6.04 11.75 0.37
C LYS A 76 -4.57 12.02 0.71
N ILE A 77 -3.98 11.19 1.56
CA ILE A 77 -2.56 11.29 1.93
C ILE A 77 -1.68 11.08 0.69
N GLY A 78 -1.99 10.09 -0.14
CA GLY A 78 -1.24 9.83 -1.38
C GLY A 78 -1.22 11.05 -2.31
N ARG A 79 -2.37 11.72 -2.49
CA ARG A 79 -2.43 12.97 -3.27
C ARG A 79 -1.64 14.10 -2.62
N TYR A 80 -1.75 14.27 -1.31
CA TYR A 80 -1.01 15.29 -0.58
C TYR A 80 0.50 15.10 -0.72
N VAL A 81 1.00 13.88 -0.48
CA VAL A 81 2.43 13.54 -0.60
C VAL A 81 2.97 13.82 -2.00
N GLN A 82 2.18 13.53 -3.04
CA GLN A 82 2.52 13.84 -4.44
C GLN A 82 2.59 15.35 -4.70
N THR A 83 1.62 16.13 -4.19
CA THR A 83 1.60 17.60 -4.39
C THR A 83 2.66 18.32 -3.57
N SER A 84 2.99 17.82 -2.37
CA SER A 84 3.93 18.47 -1.45
C SER A 84 5.39 18.08 -1.67
N HIS A 85 5.70 17.24 -2.66
CA HIS A 85 7.05 16.69 -2.90
C HIS A 85 7.70 16.12 -1.63
N PHE A 86 6.89 15.49 -0.77
CA PHE A 86 7.33 15.00 0.55
C PHE A 86 8.34 13.85 0.44
N ILE A 87 8.31 13.09 -0.66
CA ILE A 87 9.27 12.03 -0.96
C ILE A 87 10.24 12.56 -2.02
N ASP A 88 11.25 13.29 -1.58
CA ASP A 88 12.43 13.59 -2.38
C ASP A 88 13.50 12.52 -2.09
N PRO A 89 13.93 11.71 -3.08
CA PRO A 89 15.01 10.74 -2.91
C PRO A 89 16.32 11.37 -2.38
N LEU A 90 16.56 12.66 -2.62
CA LEU A 90 17.72 13.39 -2.09
C LEU A 90 17.56 13.85 -0.64
N ALA A 91 16.36 13.84 -0.05
CA ALA A 91 16.13 14.28 1.32
C ALA A 91 16.09 13.13 2.34
N LEU A 92 16.34 11.89 1.90
CA LEU A 92 16.32 10.72 2.78
C LEU A 92 17.68 10.57 3.49
N PRO A 93 17.75 10.80 4.82
CA PRO A 93 19.02 10.82 5.56
C PRO A 93 19.79 9.49 5.49
N ALA A 94 19.08 8.37 5.26
CA ALA A 94 19.67 7.05 5.13
C ALA A 94 20.44 6.82 3.82
N TYR A 95 20.19 7.61 2.76
CA TYR A 95 20.82 7.39 1.44
C TYR A 95 22.11 8.19 1.23
N HIS A 96 22.35 9.26 1.99
CA HIS A 96 23.55 10.09 1.85
C HIS A 96 24.85 9.29 2.06
N GLY A 97 24.89 8.39 3.04
CA GLY A 97 26.08 7.56 3.30
C GLY A 97 26.34 6.48 2.23
N TRP A 98 25.29 5.96 1.58
CA TRP A 98 25.45 4.98 0.51
C TRP A 98 25.95 5.62 -0.80
N GLN A 99 25.54 6.86 -1.09
CA GLN A 99 26.02 7.59 -2.27
C GLN A 99 27.53 7.85 -2.23
N GLU A 100 28.08 8.19 -1.07
CA GLU A 100 29.52 8.38 -0.91
C GLU A 100 30.31 7.08 -1.15
N ILE A 101 29.77 5.93 -0.73
CA ILE A 101 30.40 4.62 -0.92
C ILE A 101 30.36 4.20 -2.40
N VAL A 102 29.24 4.40 -3.10
CA VAL A 102 29.07 4.03 -4.52
C VAL A 102 29.82 4.97 -5.47
N HIS A 103 29.98 6.26 -5.11
CA HIS A 103 30.73 7.22 -5.93
C HIS A 103 32.24 7.20 -5.71
N ASN A 104 32.72 6.57 -4.61
CA ASN A 104 34.15 6.45 -4.29
C ASN A 104 34.69 5.00 -4.42
N SER A 105 33.95 4.14 -5.12
CA SER A 105 34.35 2.80 -5.58
C SER A 105 34.45 2.76 -7.10
#